data_AF-A0A6G2K2Q5-F1
#
_entry.id   AF-A0A6G2K2Q5-F1
#
_cell.length_a   1.000
_cell.length_b   1.000
_cell.length_c   1.000
_cell.angle_alpha   90.00
_cell.angle_beta   90.00
_cell.angle_gamma   90.00
#
_symmetry.space_group_name_H-M   'P 1'
#
loop_
_entity.id
_entity.type
_entity.pdbx_description
1 polymer ?
#
loop_
_entity_poly.entity_id
_entity_poly.type
_entity_poly.pdbx_seq_one_letter_code
_entity_poly.pdbx_strand_id
1 'polypeptide(L)'
;MLEIASDGTWQKDLFDKPAIYLEVGVSEYWRFDPTGGEFYTPVLQGDRLAGGRWQRIPVAPDDDGRLCGRSDVLGLDLHAETRRLHLRDARTGRWLPDPDDTRQEREEVLARAVAAEAALGAEAAARRAAEAEVAALRARLSDQP
;
A
#
# COMPACT_ATOMS: atom_id res chain seq x y z
N MET A 1 -4.83 17.31 3.95
CA MET A 1 -5.91 16.42 3.49
C MET A 1 -5.62 15.99 2.07
N LEU A 2 -5.90 14.74 1.73
CA LEU A 2 -5.70 14.15 0.40
C LEU A 2 -7.00 13.49 -0.05
N GLU A 3 -7.44 13.79 -1.27
CA GLU A 3 -8.65 13.24 -1.90
C GLU A 3 -8.28 12.58 -3.24
N ILE A 4 -8.95 11.47 -3.54
CA ILE A 4 -8.82 10.73 -4.80
C ILE A 4 -10.15 10.86 -5.54
N ALA A 5 -10.10 11.36 -6.77
CA ALA A 5 -11.28 11.57 -7.59
C ALA A 5 -12.01 10.26 -7.86
N SER A 6 -13.33 10.32 -7.80
CA SER A 6 -14.22 9.26 -8.26
C SER A 6 -15.43 9.88 -8.96
N ASP A 7 -16.08 9.11 -9.82
CA ASP A 7 -17.24 9.54 -10.63
C ASP A 7 -18.36 10.17 -9.79
N GLY A 8 -18.55 9.72 -8.55
CA GLY A 8 -19.59 10.23 -7.63
C GLY A 8 -19.20 11.43 -6.77
N THR A 9 -17.91 11.78 -6.64
CA THR A 9 -17.45 12.79 -5.66
C THR A 9 -16.73 13.99 -6.25
N TRP A 10 -16.24 13.89 -7.49
CA TRP A 10 -15.29 14.87 -8.04
C TRP A 10 -15.81 16.31 -8.07
N GLN A 11 -17.11 16.54 -8.32
CA GLN A 11 -17.71 17.88 -8.32
C GLN A 11 -17.74 18.50 -6.92
N LYS A 12 -18.09 17.72 -5.90
CA LYS A 12 -18.11 18.19 -4.51
C LYS A 12 -16.70 18.52 -4.02
N ASP A 13 -15.71 17.76 -4.48
CA ASP A 13 -14.29 17.94 -4.15
C ASP A 13 -13.71 19.25 -4.73
N LEU A 14 -14.28 19.75 -5.83
CA LEU A 14 -13.89 21.00 -6.47
C LEU A 14 -14.64 22.22 -5.93
N PHE A 15 -15.94 22.10 -5.65
CA PHE A 15 -16.79 23.27 -5.40
C PHE A 15 -17.26 23.43 -3.95
N ASP A 16 -17.57 22.33 -3.26
CA ASP A 16 -18.21 22.41 -1.93
C ASP A 16 -17.20 22.25 -0.79
N LYS A 17 -16.33 21.25 -0.90
CA LYS A 17 -15.35 20.88 0.14
C LYS A 17 -14.30 21.95 0.44
N PRO A 18 -13.79 22.75 -0.53
CA PRO A 18 -12.77 23.76 -0.22
C PRO A 18 -13.21 24.80 0.81
N ALA A 19 -14.49 25.18 0.82
CA ALA A 19 -15.03 26.11 1.82
C ALA A 19 -15.07 25.49 3.22
N ILE A 20 -15.49 24.23 3.31
CA ILE A 20 -15.53 23.47 4.57
C ILE A 20 -14.10 23.28 5.10
N TYR A 21 -13.13 22.95 4.25
CA TYR A 21 -11.74 22.75 4.66
C TYR A 21 -11.02 24.01 5.13
N LEU A 22 -11.44 25.18 4.64
CA LEU A 22 -11.01 26.46 5.22
C LEU A 22 -11.54 26.64 6.64
N GLU A 23 -12.82 26.31 6.88
CA GLU A 23 -13.45 26.45 8.18
C GLU A 23 -12.83 25.51 9.23
N VAL A 24 -12.52 24.26 8.85
CA VAL A 24 -11.86 23.29 9.75
C VAL A 24 -10.32 23.47 9.84
N GLY A 25 -9.74 24.44 9.14
CA GLY A 25 -8.33 24.81 9.29
C GLY A 25 -7.32 23.84 8.68
N VAL A 26 -7.67 23.12 7.60
CA VAL A 26 -6.74 22.23 6.90
C VAL A 26 -5.59 23.05 6.29
N SER A 27 -4.35 22.68 6.59
CA SER A 27 -3.16 23.42 6.12
C SER A 27 -2.78 23.17 4.66
N GLU A 28 -3.03 21.96 4.15
CA GLU A 28 -2.81 21.57 2.75
C GLU A 28 -3.94 20.69 2.25
N TYR A 29 -4.38 20.91 1.00
CA TYR A 29 -5.41 20.14 0.32
C TYR A 29 -4.88 19.61 -1.01
N TRP A 30 -4.74 18.29 -1.10
CA TRP A 30 -4.26 17.57 -2.27
C TRP A 30 -5.40 16.80 -2.94
N ARG A 31 -5.42 16.80 -4.27
CA ARG A 31 -6.38 16.09 -5.11
C ARG A 31 -5.64 15.33 -6.20
N PHE A 32 -5.97 14.06 -6.37
CA PHE A 32 -5.41 13.19 -7.40
C PHE A 32 -6.53 12.56 -8.24
N ASP A 33 -6.35 12.54 -9.57
CA ASP A 33 -7.24 11.91 -10.51
C ASP A 33 -6.62 10.61 -11.07
N PRO A 34 -7.11 9.43 -10.66
CA PRO A 34 -6.58 8.15 -11.11
C PRO A 34 -7.04 7.75 -12.52
N THR A 35 -7.94 8.51 -13.16
CA THR A 35 -8.43 8.20 -14.51
C THR A 35 -7.49 8.69 -15.62
N GLY A 36 -6.51 9.53 -15.27
CA GLY A 36 -5.63 10.17 -16.24
C GLY A 36 -6.15 11.49 -16.81
N GLY A 37 -7.17 12.10 -16.19
CA GLY A 37 -7.62 13.45 -16.49
C GLY A 37 -9.10 13.60 -16.84
N GLU A 38 -9.92 12.57 -16.60
CA GLU A 38 -11.38 12.65 -16.77
C GLU A 38 -12.00 13.67 -15.81
N PHE A 39 -11.43 13.82 -14.62
CA PHE A 39 -11.94 14.69 -13.57
C PHE A 39 -11.06 15.92 -13.36
N TYR A 40 -9.74 15.77 -13.32
CA TYR A 40 -8.81 16.86 -13.02
C TYR A 40 -7.71 17.00 -14.07
N THR A 41 -7.55 18.22 -14.59
CA THR A 41 -6.37 18.61 -15.38
C THR A 41 -5.69 19.82 -14.73
N PRO A 42 -4.44 19.70 -14.25
CA PRO A 42 -3.61 18.48 -14.22
C PRO A 42 -4.13 17.43 -13.22
N VAL A 43 -3.72 16.17 -13.42
CA VAL A 43 -4.19 15.00 -12.62
C VAL A 43 -3.76 15.04 -11.16
N LEU A 44 -2.76 15.85 -10.82
CA LEU A 44 -2.33 16.10 -9.45
C LEU A 44 -2.35 17.59 -9.17
N GLN A 45 -3.02 17.96 -8.08
CA GLN A 45 -3.15 19.36 -7.65
C GLN A 45 -3.01 19.45 -6.14
N GLY A 46 -2.27 20.43 -5.65
CA GLY A 46 -2.18 20.74 -4.23
C GLY A 46 -2.43 22.22 -3.99
N ASP A 47 -3.13 22.57 -2.93
CA ASP A 47 -3.25 23.94 -2.43
C ASP A 47 -2.83 23.99 -0.96
N ARG A 48 -2.20 25.08 -0.53
CA ARG A 48 -1.86 25.36 0.87
C ARG A 48 -2.65 26.54 1.38
N LEU A 49 -3.06 26.49 2.65
CA LEU A 49 -3.75 27.59 3.30
C LEU A 49 -2.73 28.64 3.76
N ALA A 50 -2.78 29.84 3.19
CA ALA A 50 -1.90 30.93 3.55
C ALA A 50 -2.62 32.28 3.47
N GLY A 51 -2.72 32.95 4.62
CA GLY A 51 -3.43 34.23 4.74
C GLY A 51 -4.94 34.11 4.53
N GLY A 52 -5.55 33.02 5.01
CA GLY A 52 -7.00 32.78 4.90
C GLY A 52 -7.49 32.40 3.51
N ARG A 53 -6.58 32.14 2.56
CA ARG A 53 -6.90 31.72 1.19
C ARG A 53 -6.05 30.52 0.77
N TRP A 54 -6.61 29.73 -0.14
CA TRP A 54 -5.87 28.67 -0.83
C TRP A 54 -4.86 29.29 -1.80
N GLN A 55 -3.64 28.78 -1.77
CA GLN A 55 -2.57 29.10 -2.70
C GLN A 55 -2.05 27.83 -3.34
N ARG A 56 -1.88 27.84 -4.67
CA ARG A 56 -1.45 26.66 -5.42
C ARG A 56 -0.06 26.22 -4.99
N ILE A 57 0.09 24.93 -4.68
CA ILE A 57 1.38 24.27 -4.52
C ILE A 57 1.89 23.92 -5.92
N PRO A 58 3.14 24.27 -6.27
CA PRO A 58 3.73 23.89 -7.54
C PRO A 58 3.73 22.38 -7.72
N VAL A 59 3.24 21.94 -8.87
CA VAL A 59 3.32 20.55 -9.34
C VAL A 59 4.00 20.59 -10.71
N ALA A 60 5.06 19.81 -10.86
CA ALA A 60 5.85 19.76 -12.09
C ALA A 60 6.32 18.33 -12.35
N PRO A 61 6.62 17.95 -13.62
CA PRO A 61 7.25 16.68 -13.93
C PRO A 61 8.58 16.51 -13.17
N ASP A 62 8.82 15.32 -12.62
CA ASP A 62 10.12 14.90 -12.12
C ASP A 62 11.02 14.37 -13.25
N ASP A 63 12.20 13.86 -12.90
CA ASP A 63 13.19 13.32 -13.84
C ASP A 63 12.66 12.11 -14.65
N ASP A 64 11.66 11.41 -14.14
CA ASP A 64 10.99 10.29 -14.79
C ASP A 64 9.71 10.72 -15.55
N GLY A 65 9.41 12.03 -15.55
CA GLY A 65 8.22 12.61 -16.20
C GLY A 65 6.93 12.48 -15.40
N ARG A 66 6.97 12.02 -14.14
CA ARG A 66 5.79 11.95 -13.26
C ARG A 66 5.47 13.32 -12.69
N LEU A 67 4.19 13.68 -12.62
CA LEU A 67 3.82 14.93 -11.94
C LEU A 67 4.11 14.80 -10.44
N CYS A 68 4.93 15.71 -9.93
CA CYS A 68 5.41 15.71 -8.56
C CYS A 68 5.10 17.03 -7.85
N GLY A 69 4.63 16.94 -6.60
CA GLY A 69 4.47 18.08 -5.71
C GLY A 69 4.91 17.74 -4.28
N ARG A 70 5.43 18.72 -3.54
CA ARG A 70 5.90 18.53 -2.16
C ARG A 70 4.86 18.97 -1.14
N SER A 71 4.53 18.07 -0.22
CA SER A 71 3.75 18.36 0.98
C SER A 71 4.68 18.66 2.16
N ASP A 72 4.63 19.88 2.67
CA ASP A 72 5.40 20.28 3.85
C ASP A 72 4.75 19.72 5.12
N VAL A 73 3.42 19.60 5.13
CA VAL A 73 2.63 19.03 6.25
C VAL A 73 2.92 17.54 6.45
N LEU A 74 3.00 16.77 5.36
CA LEU A 74 3.25 15.32 5.43
C LEU A 74 4.75 14.99 5.46
N GLY A 75 5.62 15.90 5.02
CA GLY A 75 7.02 15.60 4.78
C GLY A 75 7.23 14.61 3.64
N LEU A 76 6.35 14.64 2.64
CA LEU A 76 6.31 13.70 1.51
C LEU A 76 6.33 14.44 0.17
N ASP A 77 7.01 13.88 -0.81
CA ASP A 77 6.81 14.20 -2.22
C ASP A 77 5.72 13.26 -2.78
N LEU A 78 4.70 13.83 -3.40
CA LEU A 78 3.57 13.14 -4.03
C LEU A 78 3.85 13.03 -5.52
N HIS A 79 3.98 11.80 -6.03
CA HIS A 79 4.27 11.51 -7.43
C HIS A 79 3.07 10.81 -8.08
N ALA A 80 2.46 11.44 -9.08
CA ALA A 80 1.37 10.86 -9.85
C ALA A 80 1.89 10.15 -11.09
N GLU A 81 1.57 8.85 -11.21
CA GLU A 81 1.93 8.00 -12.34
C GLU A 81 0.71 7.21 -12.83
N THR A 82 0.27 7.51 -14.05
CA THR A 82 -0.83 6.82 -14.75
C THR A 82 -2.15 6.76 -13.97
N ARG A 83 -2.28 5.82 -13.02
CA ARG A 83 -3.46 5.62 -12.15
C ARG A 83 -3.13 5.51 -10.67
N ARG A 84 -1.86 5.69 -10.30
CA ARG A 84 -1.38 5.53 -8.92
C ARG A 84 -0.72 6.81 -8.43
N LEU A 85 -0.82 7.00 -7.12
CA LEU A 85 -0.13 8.04 -6.39
C LEU A 85 0.95 7.37 -5.54
N HIS A 86 2.20 7.63 -5.87
CA HIS A 86 3.36 7.18 -5.12
C HIS A 86 3.79 8.26 -4.13
N LEU A 87 4.18 7.84 -2.93
CA LEU A 87 4.63 8.73 -1.87
C LEU A 87 6.10 8.48 -1.60
N ARG A 88 6.90 9.54 -1.58
CA ARG A 88 8.33 9.48 -1.26
C ARG A 88 8.61 10.34 -0.04
N ASP A 89 9.32 9.79 0.95
CA ASP A 89 9.78 10.56 2.09
C ASP A 89 10.72 11.67 1.62
N ALA A 90 10.33 12.94 1.84
CA ALA A 90 11.03 14.10 1.29
C ALA A 90 12.41 14.33 1.92
N ARG A 91 12.67 13.72 3.08
CA ARG A 91 13.93 13.84 3.84
C ARG A 91 14.92 12.75 3.48
N THR A 92 14.45 11.52 3.32
CA THR A 92 15.29 10.33 3.08
C THR A 92 15.32 9.92 1.61
N GLY A 93 14.41 10.41 0.79
CA GLY A 93 14.25 10.03 -0.61
C GLY A 93 13.70 8.61 -0.82
N ARG A 94 13.24 7.94 0.25
CA ARG A 94 12.74 6.56 0.17
C ARG A 94 11.26 6.54 -0.22
N TRP A 95 10.91 5.66 -1.14
CA TRP A 95 9.53 5.38 -1.48
C TRP A 95 8.82 4.68 -0.31
N LEU A 96 7.60 5.12 -0.02
CA LEU A 96 6.71 4.40 0.88
C LEU A 96 6.16 3.19 0.13
N PRO A 97 6.06 2.01 0.78
CA PRO A 97 5.49 0.82 0.17
C PRO A 97 4.05 1.07 -0.28
N ASP A 98 3.68 0.50 -1.43
CA ASP A 98 2.27 0.47 -1.83
C ASP A 98 1.51 -0.46 -0.85
N PRO A 99 0.36 -0.03 -0.30
CA PRO A 99 -0.46 -0.87 0.57
C PRO A 99 -0.80 -2.23 -0.06
N ASP A 100 -1.01 -2.30 -1.39
CA ASP A 100 -1.32 -3.55 -2.09
C ASP A 100 -0.12 -4.52 -2.05
N ASP A 101 1.08 -4.01 -2.32
CA ASP A 101 2.32 -4.80 -2.30
C ASP A 101 2.56 -5.40 -0.91
N THR A 102 2.38 -4.59 0.14
CA THR A 102 2.58 -5.08 1.52
C THR A 102 1.57 -6.15 1.91
N ARG A 103 0.36 -6.15 1.33
CA ARG A 103 -0.64 -7.18 1.60
C ARG A 103 -0.26 -8.49 0.92
N GLN A 104 0.13 -8.44 -0.35
CA GLN A 104 0.55 -9.63 -1.08
C GLN A 104 1.78 -10.27 -0.42
N GLU A 105 2.78 -9.48 -0.05
CA GLU A 105 3.97 -9.97 0.66
C GLU A 105 3.60 -10.68 1.98
N ARG A 106 2.66 -10.11 2.74
CA ARG A 106 2.17 -10.73 3.98
C ARG A 106 1.44 -12.04 3.72
N GLU A 107 0.58 -12.09 2.71
CA GLU A 107 -0.15 -13.29 2.33
C GLU A 107 0.80 -14.41 1.87
N GLU A 108 1.83 -14.07 1.10
CA GLU A 108 2.86 -15.02 0.66
C GLU A 108 3.70 -15.55 1.83
N VAL A 109 4.10 -14.69 2.76
CA VAL A 109 4.85 -15.10 3.96
C VAL A 109 4.00 -16.03 4.83
N LEU A 110 2.72 -15.72 5.03
CA LEU A 110 1.79 -16.57 5.77
C LEU A 110 1.59 -17.92 5.08
N ALA A 111 1.39 -17.92 3.76
CA ALA A 111 1.24 -19.15 2.99
C ALA A 111 2.48 -20.05 3.09
N ARG A 112 3.68 -19.47 3.04
CA ARG A 112 4.94 -20.20 3.22
C ARG A 112 5.08 -20.78 4.62
N ALA A 113 4.71 -20.02 5.66
CA ALA A 113 4.73 -20.51 7.04
C ALA A 113 3.78 -21.71 7.23
N VAL A 114 2.55 -21.60 6.74
CA VAL A 114 1.55 -22.69 6.80
C VAL A 114 2.03 -23.93 6.05
N ALA A 115 2.60 -23.76 4.86
CA ALA A 115 3.14 -24.88 4.08
C ALA A 115 4.32 -25.57 4.79
N ALA A 116 5.21 -24.81 5.44
CA ALA A 116 6.33 -25.35 6.20
C ALA A 116 5.85 -26.14 7.43
N GLU A 117 4.86 -25.63 8.17
CA GLU A 117 4.27 -26.34 9.30
C GLU A 117 3.60 -27.65 8.87
N ALA A 118 2.85 -27.63 7.76
CA ALA A 118 2.23 -28.83 7.20
C ALA A 118 3.27 -29.88 6.78
N ALA A 119 4.36 -29.47 6.16
CA ALA A 119 5.46 -30.36 5.75
C ALA A 119 6.13 -31.02 6.96
N LEU A 120 6.45 -30.23 8.00
CA LEU A 120 7.01 -30.76 9.26
C LEU A 120 6.06 -31.74 9.95
N GLY A 121 4.75 -31.46 9.94
CA GLY A 121 3.72 -32.34 10.48
C GLY A 121 3.63 -33.68 9.72
N ALA A 122 3.67 -33.62 8.39
CA ALA A 122 3.65 -34.81 7.53
C ALA A 122 4.90 -35.68 7.72
N GLU A 123 6.08 -35.06 7.79
CA GLU A 123 7.35 -35.76 8.03
C GLU A 123 7.36 -36.44 9.41
N ALA A 124 6.90 -35.74 10.46
CA ALA A 124 6.80 -36.32 11.79
C ALA A 124 5.81 -37.50 11.83
N ALA A 125 4.70 -37.43 11.10
CA ALA A 125 3.73 -38.52 11.01
C ALA A 125 4.32 -39.73 10.26
N ALA A 126 5.00 -39.49 9.13
CA ALA A 126 5.67 -40.53 8.35
C ALA A 126 6.75 -41.24 9.17
N ARG A 127 7.56 -40.48 9.92
CA ARG A 127 8.57 -41.03 10.82
C ARG A 127 7.97 -41.92 11.90
N ARG A 128 6.90 -41.47 12.57
CA ARG A 128 6.21 -42.28 13.58
C ARG A 128 5.64 -43.58 13.01
N ALA A 129 5.09 -43.53 11.80
CA ALA A 129 4.56 -44.72 11.13
C ALA A 129 5.68 -45.73 10.81
N ALA A 130 6.80 -45.26 10.26
CA ALA A 130 7.96 -46.11 9.98
C ALA A 130 8.57 -46.70 11.26
N GLU A 131 8.69 -45.92 12.33
CA GLU A 131 9.17 -46.41 13.64
C GLU A 131 8.24 -47.49 14.21
N ALA A 132 6.92 -47.33 14.09
CA ALA A 132 5.94 -48.32 14.53
C ALA A 132 6.00 -49.62 13.69
N GLU A 133 6.17 -49.51 12.37
CA GLU A 133 6.31 -50.67 11.48
C GLU A 133 7.59 -51.46 11.79
N VAL A 134 8.72 -50.76 11.96
CA VAL A 134 9.99 -51.39 12.34
C VAL A 134 9.87 -52.09 13.70
N ALA A 135 9.20 -51.47 14.68
CA ALA A 135 8.96 -52.09 15.98
C ALA A 135 8.10 -53.36 15.86
N ALA A 136 7.03 -53.32 15.06
CA ALA A 136 6.16 -54.47 14.82
C ALA A 136 6.89 -55.62 14.11
N LEU A 137 7.71 -55.32 13.10
CA LEU A 137 8.53 -56.32 12.40
C LEU A 137 9.56 -56.96 13.32
N ARG A 138 10.24 -56.17 14.17
CA ARG A 138 11.20 -56.67 15.16
C ARG A 138 10.53 -57.61 16.15
N ALA A 139 9.36 -57.24 16.68
CA ALA A 139 8.60 -58.09 17.60
C ALA A 139 8.22 -59.44 16.96
N ARG A 140 7.80 -59.44 15.68
CA ARG A 140 7.44 -60.67 14.95
C ARG A 140 8.62 -61.60 14.69
N LEU A 141 9.81 -61.04 14.45
CA LEU A 141 11.04 -61.80 14.25
C LEU A 141 11.59 -62.40 15.56
N SER A 142 11.39 -61.73 16.70
CA SER A 142 11.79 -62.26 18.01
C SER A 142 10.89 -63.38 18.55
N ASP A 143 9.66 -63.51 18.01
CA ASP A 143 8.67 -64.51 18.43
C ASP A 143 8.70 -65.79 17.56
N GLN A 144 9.62 -65.89 16.59
CA GLN A 144 9.85 -67.14 15.85
C GLN A 144 10.81 -68.06 16.62
N PRO A 145 10.39 -69.30 16.97
CA PRO A 145 11.22 -70.27 17.69
C PRO A 145 12.32 -70.90 16.82
#